data_AF-A0A2S6QD06-F1
#
_entry.id   AF-A0A2S6QD06-F1
#
_cell.length_a   1.000
_cell.length_b   1.000
_cell.length_c   1.000
_cell.angle_alpha   90.00
_cell.angle_beta   90.00
_cell.angle_gamma   90.00
#
_symmetry.space_group_name_H-M   'P 1'
#
loop_
_entity.id
_entity.type
_entity.pdbx_description
1 polymer ?
#
loop_
_entity_poly.entity_id
_entity_poly.type
_entity_poly.pdbx_seq_one_letter_code
_entity_poly.pdbx_strand_id
1 'polypeptide(L)'
;MNASVVKFPRVKVPARRPKPRTRVFWAGYRYIGGECCQEVQQVYLKRHGNGDWSFITYVDNLSWELERFAAEMVPIKLDEYQLDHAPSEERLEEMGWRDPSGPNVFDMEE
;
A
#
# COMPACT_ATOMS: atom_id res chain seq x y z
N MET A 1 24.54 37.57 -2.48
CA MET A 1 23.27 36.83 -2.56
C MET A 1 23.07 36.16 -1.21
N ASN A 2 22.09 36.61 -0.41
CA ASN A 2 21.84 36.03 0.90
C ASN A 2 20.80 34.92 0.73
N ALA A 3 21.19 33.67 1.02
CA ALA A 3 20.28 32.54 1.02
C ALA A 3 19.46 32.53 2.31
N SER A 4 18.15 32.71 2.20
CA SER A 4 17.21 32.53 3.31
C SER A 4 17.00 31.04 3.57
N VAL A 5 17.46 30.55 4.72
CA VAL A 5 17.24 29.15 5.13
C VAL A 5 15.82 29.02 5.66
N VAL A 6 14.93 28.42 4.86
CA VAL A 6 13.57 28.08 5.26
C VAL A 6 13.62 26.86 6.18
N LYS A 7 13.17 27.03 7.43
CA LYS A 7 13.04 25.93 8.40
C LYS A 7 11.64 25.35 8.28
N PHE A 8 11.51 24.19 7.64
CA PHE A 8 10.24 23.48 7.59
C PHE A 8 9.81 23.01 8.99
N PRO A 9 8.54 23.21 9.39
CA PRO A 9 8.02 22.70 10.64
C PRO A 9 8.12 21.18 10.63
N ARG A 10 8.89 20.61 11.56
CA ARG A 10 9.03 19.16 11.75
C ARG A 10 7.91 18.66 12.66
N VAL A 11 6.64 18.89 12.29
CA VAL A 11 5.54 18.24 12.99
C VAL A 11 5.53 16.78 12.55
N LYS A 12 6.22 15.92 13.30
CA LYS A 12 6.10 14.48 13.13
C LYS A 12 4.78 14.07 13.77
N VAL A 13 3.69 14.14 13.02
CA VAL A 13 2.41 13.56 13.45
C VAL A 13 2.68 12.07 13.72
N PRO A 14 2.48 11.59 14.97
CA PRO A 14 2.68 10.18 15.27
C PRO A 14 1.70 9.37 14.42
N ALA A 15 2.12 8.19 13.98
CA ALA A 15 1.24 7.33 13.20
C ALA A 15 0.00 7.00 14.05
N ARG A 16 -1.19 7.10 13.44
CA ARG A 16 -2.46 6.75 14.09
C ARG A 16 -2.43 5.34 14.68
N ARG A 17 -1.71 4.42 14.02
CA ARG A 17 -1.57 3.02 14.42
C ARG A 17 -0.10 2.59 14.47
N PRO A 18 0.28 1.74 15.43
CA PRO A 18 1.62 1.17 15.48
C PRO A 18 1.86 0.27 14.26
N LYS A 19 3.09 0.28 13.74
CA LYS A 19 3.45 -0.53 12.58
C LYS A 19 3.41 -2.02 12.96
N PRO A 20 2.60 -2.87 12.32
CA PRO A 20 2.53 -4.28 12.65
C PRO A 20 3.88 -4.98 12.38
N ARG A 21 4.20 -6.02 13.16
CA ARG A 21 5.40 -6.86 12.98
C ARG A 21 5.32 -7.67 11.69
N THR A 22 4.13 -8.17 11.36
CA THR A 22 3.85 -8.89 10.11
C THR A 22 4.05 -7.96 8.91
N ARG A 23 4.49 -8.54 7.79
CA ARG A 23 4.76 -7.81 6.54
C ARG A 23 3.95 -8.31 5.35
N VAL A 24 3.23 -9.42 5.50
CA VAL A 24 2.38 -10.00 4.46
C VAL A 24 0.95 -10.01 4.97
N PHE A 25 0.03 -9.49 4.18
CA PHE A 25 -1.37 -9.32 4.53
C PHE A 25 -2.25 -9.79 3.39
N TRP A 26 -3.37 -10.42 3.70
CA TRP A 26 -4.34 -10.77 2.67
C TRP A 26 -4.98 -9.49 2.11
N ALA A 27 -5.03 -9.38 0.79
CA ALA A 27 -5.53 -8.19 0.08
C ALA A 27 -6.83 -8.46 -0.68
N GLY A 28 -7.16 -9.72 -0.97
CA GLY A 28 -8.38 -10.07 -1.71
C GLY A 28 -8.14 -11.25 -2.64
N TYR A 29 -9.06 -11.44 -3.57
CA TYR A 29 -8.87 -12.33 -4.71
C TYR A 29 -9.25 -11.61 -6.00
N ARG A 30 -8.71 -12.09 -7.12
CA ARG A 30 -9.13 -11.67 -8.46
C ARG A 30 -9.41 -12.87 -9.34
N TYR A 31 -10.26 -12.67 -10.33
CA TYR A 31 -10.52 -13.65 -11.37
C TYR A 31 -9.54 -13.42 -12.53
N ILE A 32 -8.76 -14.44 -12.86
CA ILE A 32 -7.81 -14.41 -13.98
C ILE A 32 -8.23 -15.43 -15.04
N GLY A 33 -8.00 -15.11 -16.32
CA GLY A 33 -8.35 -15.99 -17.43
C GLY A 33 -9.56 -15.50 -18.24
N GLY A 34 -9.78 -16.13 -19.41
CA GLY A 34 -10.90 -15.81 -20.29
C GLY A 34 -12.25 -16.29 -19.72
N GLU A 35 -13.35 -15.88 -20.34
CA GLU A 35 -14.73 -16.10 -19.85
C GLU A 35 -15.06 -17.56 -19.48
N CYS A 36 -14.40 -18.54 -20.10
CA CYS A 36 -14.63 -19.97 -19.83
C CYS A 36 -13.55 -20.65 -18.98
N CYS A 37 -12.49 -19.92 -18.58
CA CYS A 37 -11.34 -20.44 -17.85
C CYS A 37 -10.94 -19.49 -16.71
N GLN A 38 -11.93 -18.93 -16.01
CA GLN A 38 -11.66 -18.06 -14.86
C GLN A 38 -11.14 -18.87 -13.68
N GLU A 39 -9.95 -18.54 -13.23
CA GLU A 39 -9.33 -19.05 -12.01
C GLU A 39 -9.32 -17.96 -10.94
N VAL A 40 -9.57 -18.36 -9.68
CA VAL A 40 -9.51 -17.45 -8.54
C VAL A 40 -8.08 -17.38 -8.03
N GLN A 41 -7.43 -16.23 -8.23
CA GLN A 41 -6.11 -15.97 -7.69
C GLN A 41 -6.20 -15.17 -6.39
N GLN A 42 -5.71 -15.74 -5.29
CA GLN A 42 -5.57 -15.01 -4.03
C GLN A 42 -4.40 -14.04 -4.09
N VAL A 43 -4.63 -12.81 -3.68
CA VAL A 43 -3.64 -11.73 -3.71
C VAL A 43 -3.36 -11.26 -2.28
N TYR A 44 -2.08 -11.07 -2.00
CA TYR A 44 -1.58 -10.59 -0.73
C TYR A 44 -0.73 -9.34 -0.95
N LEU A 45 -0.80 -8.41 0.00
CA LEU A 45 0.06 -7.25 0.08
C LEU A 45 1.29 -7.57 0.93
N LYS A 46 2.47 -7.38 0.35
CA LYS A 46 3.75 -7.54 1.04
C LYS A 46 4.46 -6.20 1.18
N ARG A 47 4.80 -5.82 2.41
CA ARG A 47 5.50 -4.58 2.74
C ARG A 47 7.02 -4.79 2.86
N HIS A 48 7.77 -4.00 2.11
CA HIS A 48 9.23 -4.05 2.08
C HIS A 48 9.89 -3.17 3.14
N GLY A 49 11.21 -3.30 3.28
CA GLY A 49 12.02 -2.51 4.21
C GLY A 49 12.16 -1.04 3.78
N ASN A 50 12.15 -0.78 2.48
CA ASN A 50 12.36 0.54 1.89
C ASN A 50 11.08 1.38 1.74
N GLY A 51 9.91 0.86 2.14
CA GLY A 51 8.63 1.55 2.03
C GLY A 51 7.74 1.06 0.89
N ASP A 52 8.30 0.31 -0.07
CA ASP A 52 7.54 -0.26 -1.18
C ASP A 52 6.58 -1.35 -0.71
N TRP A 53 5.62 -1.63 -1.58
CA TRP A 53 4.67 -2.71 -1.47
C TRP A 53 4.76 -3.61 -2.71
N SER A 54 4.40 -4.87 -2.54
CA SER A 54 4.19 -5.78 -3.66
C SER A 54 2.87 -6.50 -3.53
N PHE A 55 2.25 -6.79 -4.66
CA PHE A 55 1.30 -7.88 -4.74
C PHE A 55 2.05 -9.21 -4.87
N ILE A 56 1.64 -10.18 -4.06
CA ILE A 56 2.13 -11.54 -4.14
C ILE A 56 0.97 -12.51 -4.19
N THR A 57 1.20 -13.69 -4.74
CA THR A 57 0.28 -14.82 -4.68
C THR A 57 1.04 -16.06 -4.23
N TYR A 58 0.31 -17.09 -3.80
CA TYR A 58 0.89 -18.38 -3.44
C TYR A 58 0.39 -19.44 -4.40
N VAL A 59 1.32 -20.18 -5.00
CA VAL A 59 1.05 -21.33 -5.87
C VAL A 59 1.93 -22.47 -5.36
N ASP A 60 1.34 -23.62 -5.02
CA ASP A 60 2.07 -24.78 -4.51
C ASP A 60 3.02 -24.47 -3.33
N ASN A 61 2.55 -23.65 -2.38
CA ASN A 61 3.31 -23.15 -1.23
C ASN A 61 4.52 -22.25 -1.57
N LEU A 62 4.69 -21.84 -2.83
CA LEU A 62 5.68 -20.89 -3.27
C LEU A 62 5.04 -19.51 -3.43
N SER A 63 5.70 -18.47 -2.91
CA SER A 63 5.25 -17.10 -3.12
C SER A 63 5.81 -16.53 -4.42
N TRP A 64 4.95 -16.01 -5.26
CA TRP A 64 5.30 -15.29 -6.49
C TRP A 64 5.00 -13.80 -6.32
N GLU A 65 5.96 -12.95 -6.68
CA GLU A 65 5.73 -11.50 -6.76
C GLU A 65 5.07 -11.19 -8.09
N LEU A 66 3.86 -10.63 -8.03
CA LEU A 66 3.11 -10.21 -9.22
C LEU A 66 3.60 -8.85 -9.70
N GLU A 67 3.76 -7.91 -8.77
CA GLU A 67 4.18 -6.55 -9.05
C GLU A 67 4.68 -5.87 -7.78
N ARG A 68 5.65 -4.96 -7.93
CA ARG A 68 6.19 -4.11 -6.87
C ARG A 68 6.01 -2.63 -7.22
N PHE A 69 5.56 -1.85 -6.24
CA PHE A 69 5.20 -0.45 -6.42
C PHE A 69 5.40 0.39 -5.14
N ALA A 70 5.43 1.71 -5.31
CA ALA A 70 5.58 2.66 -4.21
C ALA A 70 4.33 2.71 -3.32
N ALA A 71 4.46 3.23 -2.09
CA ALA A 71 3.37 3.24 -1.12
C ALA A 71 2.16 4.07 -1.60
N GLU A 72 2.39 5.21 -2.28
CA GLU A 72 1.34 6.04 -2.87
C GLU A 72 0.47 5.30 -3.89
N MET A 73 1.00 4.25 -4.51
CA MET A 73 0.31 3.51 -5.56
C MET A 73 -0.62 2.42 -5.00
N VAL A 74 -0.59 2.14 -3.69
CA VAL A 74 -1.37 1.04 -3.10
C VAL A 74 -2.87 1.14 -3.42
N PRO A 75 -3.56 2.28 -3.21
CA PRO A 75 -4.99 2.38 -3.52
C PRO A 75 -5.28 2.20 -5.02
N ILE A 76 -4.45 2.81 -5.87
CA ILE A 76 -4.58 2.75 -7.33
C ILE A 76 -4.42 1.31 -7.81
N LYS A 77 -3.44 0.59 -7.27
CA LYS A 77 -3.12 -0.79 -7.67
C LYS A 77 -4.19 -1.78 -7.22
N LEU A 78 -4.84 -1.54 -6.07
CA LEU A 78 -5.97 -2.36 -5.62
C LEU A 78 -7.16 -2.26 -6.58
N ASP A 79 -7.44 -1.06 -7.09
CA ASP A 79 -8.49 -0.82 -8.08
C ASP A 79 -8.11 -1.39 -9.47
N GLU A 80 -6.88 -1.16 -9.91
CA GLU A 80 -6.34 -1.69 -11.17
C GLU A 80 -6.40 -3.22 -11.23
N TYR A 81 -6.12 -3.90 -10.12
CA TYR A 81 -6.20 -5.36 -10.03
C TYR A 81 -7.63 -5.89 -9.87
N GLN A 82 -8.61 -4.99 -9.73
CA GLN A 82 -10.03 -5.31 -9.53
C GLN A 82 -10.21 -6.38 -8.45
N LEU A 83 -9.53 -6.21 -7.32
CA LEU A 83 -9.59 -7.18 -6.24
C LEU A 83 -10.99 -7.19 -5.63
N ASP A 84 -11.61 -8.35 -5.60
CA ASP A 84 -12.77 -8.56 -4.77
C ASP A 84 -12.33 -8.61 -3.30
N HIS A 85 -13.15 -8.02 -2.43
CA HIS A 85 -12.86 -7.80 -1.02
C HIS A 85 -11.55 -7.02 -0.74
N ALA A 86 -11.19 -6.09 -1.62
CA ALA A 86 -10.05 -5.19 -1.40
C ALA A 86 -10.11 -4.53 0.00
N PRO A 87 -8.97 -4.39 0.71
CA PRO A 87 -8.95 -3.74 2.01
C PRO A 87 -9.37 -2.27 1.90
N SER A 88 -10.19 -1.82 2.85
CA SER A 88 -10.47 -0.40 3.03
C SER A 88 -9.20 0.37 3.41
N GLU A 89 -9.24 1.69 3.26
CA GLU A 89 -8.13 2.56 3.67
C GLU A 89 -7.75 2.39 5.14
N GLU A 90 -8.74 2.33 6.04
CA GLU A 90 -8.54 2.05 7.46
C GLU A 90 -7.80 0.72 7.67
N ARG A 91 -8.17 -0.31 6.89
CA ARG A 91 -7.54 -1.62 6.96
C ARG A 91 -6.11 -1.58 6.42
N LEU A 92 -5.83 -0.77 5.41
CA LEU A 92 -4.47 -0.52 4.93
C LEU A 92 -3.62 0.18 6.01
N GLU A 93 -4.16 1.17 6.71
CA GLU A 93 -3.47 1.80 7.85
C GLU A 93 -3.12 0.78 8.94
N GLU A 94 -4.02 -0.17 9.24
CA GLU A 94 -3.75 -1.29 10.15
C GLU A 94 -2.62 -2.21 9.68
N MET A 95 -2.49 -2.41 8.36
CA MET A 95 -1.38 -3.13 7.74
C MET A 95 -0.07 -2.31 7.76
N GLY A 96 -0.15 -1.05 8.19
CA GLY A 96 0.97 -0.11 8.30
C GLY A 96 1.29 0.57 6.98
N TRP A 97 0.33 0.64 6.05
CA TRP A 97 0.33 1.64 4.99
C TRP A 97 0.10 3.02 5.61
N ARG A 98 0.58 4.06 4.91
CA ARG A 98 0.40 5.44 5.33
C ARG A 98 0.08 6.24 4.09
N ASP A 99 -1.03 6.97 4.13
CA ASP A 99 -1.39 7.88 3.06
C ASP A 99 -0.32 8.98 2.92
N PRO A 100 0.37 9.07 1.77
CA PRO A 100 1.29 10.16 1.50
C PRO A 100 0.57 11.51 1.33
N SER A 101 -0.75 11.51 1.11
CA SER A 101 -1.62 12.69 0.96
C SER A 101 -2.18 13.20 2.30
N GLY A 102 -1.83 12.55 3.41
CA GLY A 102 -2.30 12.91 4.75
C GLY A 102 -1.91 14.35 5.17
N PRO A 103 -2.35 14.81 6.36
CA PRO A 103 -2.34 16.23 6.78
C PRO A 103 -0.97 16.93 6.72
N ASN A 104 0.13 16.21 6.50
CA ASN A 104 1.46 16.78 6.26
C ASN A 104 1.62 17.52 4.92
N VAL A 105 0.59 17.54 4.05
CA VAL A 105 0.66 18.19 2.72
C VAL A 105 -0.03 19.58 2.70
N PHE A 106 -0.85 19.91 3.69
CA PHE A 106 -1.68 21.14 3.67
C PHE A 106 -1.32 22.23 4.68
N ASP A 107 -0.30 22.05 5.54
CA ASP A 107 0.16 23.11 6.45
C ASP A 107 1.09 24.15 5.77
N MET A 108 0.73 24.60 4.56
CA MET A 108 1.15 25.92 4.07
C MET A 108 -0.03 26.86 4.28
N GLU A 109 -0.21 27.31 5.52
CA GLU A 109 -1.11 28.43 5.81
C GLU A 109 -0.63 29.70 5.09
N GLU A 110 -1.61 30.45 4.59
CA GLU A 110 -1.53 31.72 3.84
C GLU A 110 -0.97 32.88 4.67
#